data_AF-A0A5K1E4Z8-F1
#
_entry.id   AF-A0A5K1E4Z8-F1
#
_cell.length_a   1.000
_cell.length_b   1.000
_cell.length_c   1.000
_cell.angle_alpha   90.00
_cell.angle_beta   90.00
_cell.angle_gamma   90.00
#
_symmetry.space_group_name_H-M   'P 1'
#
loop_
_entity.id
_entity.type
_entity.pdbx_description
1 polymer ?
#
loop_
_entity_poly.entity_id
_entity_poly.type
_entity_poly.pdbx_seq_one_letter_code
_entity_poly.pdbx_strand_id
1 'polypeptide(L)'
;YPDDRFDRIWEPNYNSYGTPYSTNETVSESGDPMFGMPSVVMQTAVYSKDKILVNWPGGVDDSFYLYLEFADIVRPVGRQPRQMQVQMNGQDWGDPVDVHPFRSNVSYSTSPETASQYSFSIRSVNTSDEGAVLNSFEVYKALTVARSATDARE
;
A
#
# COMPACT_ATOMS: atom_id res chain seq x y z
N TYR A 1 7.19 2.20 18.06
CA TYR A 1 6.73 1.91 19.43
C TYR A 1 5.92 3.07 20.02
N PRO A 2 4.77 2.84 20.68
CA PRO A 2 4.21 1.54 21.08
C PRO A 2 3.18 0.93 20.11
N ASP A 3 2.77 1.67 19.07
CA ASP A 3 1.57 1.29 18.30
C ASP A 3 1.83 0.23 17.22
N ASP A 4 3.08 -0.03 16.85
CA ASP A 4 3.48 -1.06 15.89
C ASP A 4 4.20 -2.21 16.59
N ARG A 5 3.67 -3.43 16.49
CA ARG A 5 4.24 -4.65 17.09
C ARG A 5 5.58 -5.07 16.50
N PHE A 6 5.90 -4.59 15.29
CA PHE A 6 7.15 -4.84 14.59
C PHE A 6 8.08 -3.63 14.63
N ASP A 7 7.74 -2.59 15.40
CA ASP A 7 8.53 -1.38 15.60
C ASP A 7 8.92 -0.64 14.31
N ARG A 8 8.13 -0.79 13.24
CA ARG A 8 8.33 -0.01 12.01
C ARG A 8 8.04 1.46 12.26
N ILE A 9 8.74 2.30 11.49
CA ILE A 9 8.54 3.74 11.48
C ILE A 9 7.69 4.08 10.27
N TRP A 10 6.59 4.78 10.50
CA TRP A 10 5.66 5.23 9.46
C TRP A 10 5.80 6.74 9.31
N GLU A 11 6.16 7.19 8.11
CA GLU A 11 6.32 8.60 7.81
C GLU A 11 5.07 9.13 7.09
N PRO A 12 4.49 10.26 7.53
CA PRO A 12 3.33 10.84 6.86
C PRO A 12 3.73 11.37 5.47
N ASN A 13 2.82 11.24 4.51
CA ASN A 13 3.05 11.74 3.14
C ASN A 13 2.88 13.26 2.98
N TYR A 14 2.57 13.99 4.05
CA TYR A 14 2.29 15.43 4.06
C TYR A 14 1.32 15.89 2.95
N ASN A 15 0.26 15.10 2.70
CA ASN A 15 -0.80 15.37 1.70
C ASN A 15 -0.32 15.36 0.24
N SER A 16 0.82 14.72 -0.05
CA SER A 16 1.39 14.68 -1.40
C SER A 16 0.58 13.85 -2.40
N TYR A 17 -0.29 12.94 -1.93
CA TYR A 17 -0.92 11.91 -2.77
C TYR A 17 -2.45 11.97 -2.85
N GLY A 18 -3.08 12.93 -2.17
CA GLY A 18 -4.53 13.08 -2.14
C GLY A 18 -5.01 13.89 -0.95
N THR A 19 -6.33 13.93 -0.75
CA THR A 19 -6.96 14.61 0.38
C THR A 19 -6.85 13.73 1.64
N PRO A 20 -6.24 14.20 2.74
CA PRO A 20 -6.07 13.43 3.95
C PRO A 20 -7.39 13.32 4.74
N TYR A 21 -7.68 12.14 5.27
CA TYR A 21 -8.80 11.86 6.16
C TYR A 21 -8.27 11.11 7.39
N SER A 22 -9.00 11.24 8.51
CA SER A 22 -8.73 10.48 9.73
C SER A 22 -10.02 10.05 10.40
N THR A 23 -9.96 8.98 11.20
CA THR A 23 -11.08 8.48 11.98
C THR A 23 -10.65 8.06 13.38
N ASN A 24 -11.58 8.10 14.33
CA ASN A 24 -11.39 7.53 15.67
C ASN A 24 -11.93 6.09 15.78
N GLU A 25 -12.59 5.59 14.73
CA GLU A 25 -13.07 4.21 14.67
C GLU A 25 -11.89 3.24 14.65
N THR A 26 -12.01 2.12 15.35
CA THR A 26 -10.98 1.09 15.31
C THR A 26 -10.94 0.44 13.94
N VAL A 27 -9.76 0.40 13.33
CA VAL A 27 -9.51 -0.34 12.09
C VAL A 27 -8.77 -1.63 12.43
N SER A 28 -9.34 -2.76 12.03
CA SER A 28 -8.81 -4.10 12.33
C SER A 28 -8.42 -4.84 11.06
N GLU A 29 -7.32 -5.59 11.09
CA GLU A 29 -6.95 -6.48 9.98
C GLU A 29 -8.03 -7.53 9.70
N SER A 30 -8.25 -7.79 8.41
CA SER A 30 -9.07 -8.91 7.97
C SER A 30 -8.28 -10.21 8.14
N GLY A 31 -8.83 -11.18 8.89
CA GLY A 31 -8.21 -12.49 9.07
C GLY A 31 -7.20 -12.53 10.22
N ASP A 32 -6.25 -13.47 10.14
CA ASP A 32 -5.13 -13.58 11.08
C ASP A 32 -4.11 -12.45 10.77
N PRO A 33 -3.70 -11.61 11.73
CA PRO A 33 -2.87 -10.42 11.47
C PRO A 33 -1.44 -10.78 11.05
N MET A 34 -1.29 -11.17 9.78
CA MET A 34 -0.02 -11.58 9.17
C MET A 34 0.95 -10.40 9.04
N PHE A 35 0.44 -9.19 8.80
CA PHE A 35 1.26 -8.00 8.53
C PHE A 35 1.33 -7.04 9.72
N GLY A 36 0.51 -7.23 10.75
CA GLY A 36 0.60 -6.51 12.02
C GLY A 36 0.47 -4.99 11.87
N MET A 37 -0.45 -4.56 11.01
CA MET A 37 -0.69 -3.18 10.65
C MET A 37 -1.16 -2.37 11.86
N PRO A 38 -0.43 -1.30 12.24
CA PRO A 38 -0.82 -0.46 13.36
C PRO A 38 -2.18 0.19 13.11
N SER A 39 -3.12 0.05 14.05
CA SER A 39 -4.44 0.66 13.90
C SER A 39 -4.36 2.17 13.69
N VAL A 40 -3.41 2.86 14.35
CA VAL A 40 -3.19 4.30 14.22
C VAL A 40 -2.79 4.73 12.80
N VAL A 41 -2.07 3.88 12.06
CA VAL A 41 -1.73 4.13 10.65
C VAL A 41 -2.97 3.91 9.79
N MET A 42 -3.66 2.79 10.00
CA MET A 42 -4.87 2.44 9.24
C MET A 42 -6.06 3.35 9.53
N GLN A 43 -6.05 4.12 10.63
CA GLN A 43 -7.03 5.16 10.94
C GLN A 43 -6.86 6.44 10.10
N THR A 44 -5.80 6.51 9.29
CA THR A 44 -5.56 7.60 8.35
C THR A 44 -5.56 7.06 6.93
N ALA A 45 -5.99 7.90 5.98
CA ALA A 45 -5.94 7.59 4.56
C ALA A 45 -5.90 8.84 3.72
N VAL A 46 -5.41 8.71 2.49
CA VAL A 46 -5.66 9.68 1.43
C VAL A 46 -6.78 9.21 0.52
N TYR A 47 -7.59 10.18 0.08
CA TYR A 47 -8.65 9.97 -0.90
C TYR A 47 -8.42 10.81 -2.16
N SER A 48 -8.85 10.30 -3.32
CA SER A 48 -8.76 11.03 -4.59
C SER A 48 -9.90 10.64 -5.53
N LYS A 49 -10.60 11.64 -6.08
CA LYS A 49 -11.70 11.43 -7.04
C LYS A 49 -11.25 10.87 -8.40
N ASP A 50 -9.97 11.05 -8.74
CA ASP A 50 -9.39 10.53 -9.99
C ASP A 50 -8.53 9.30 -9.69
N LYS A 51 -7.25 9.54 -9.35
CA LYS A 51 -6.32 8.51 -8.91
C LYS A 51 -5.37 9.01 -7.85
N ILE A 52 -4.84 8.08 -7.08
CA ILE A 52 -3.65 8.26 -6.24
C ILE A 52 -2.47 7.80 -7.10
N LEU A 53 -1.41 8.61 -7.22
CA LEU A 53 -0.23 8.30 -8.02
C LEU A 53 1.02 8.54 -7.18
N VAL A 54 1.84 7.51 -7.06
CA VAL A 54 3.15 7.57 -6.40
C VAL A 54 4.21 7.11 -7.40
N ASN A 55 5.34 7.79 -7.43
CA ASN A 55 6.48 7.42 -8.26
C ASN A 55 7.80 7.66 -7.53
N TRP A 56 8.81 6.89 -7.89
CA TRP A 56 10.17 7.05 -7.39
C TRP A 56 11.19 6.61 -8.45
N PRO A 57 12.45 7.07 -8.35
CA PRO A 57 13.51 6.66 -9.27
C PRO A 57 13.73 5.15 -9.25
N GLY A 58 13.90 4.58 -10.45
CA GLY A 58 14.31 3.18 -10.65
C GLY A 58 15.71 3.08 -11.24
N GLY A 59 16.04 1.90 -11.74
CA GLY A 59 17.32 1.58 -12.35
C GLY A 59 17.28 0.19 -13.00
N VAL A 60 18.18 -0.08 -13.94
CA VAL A 60 18.21 -1.36 -14.68
C VAL A 60 18.43 -2.55 -13.74
N ASP A 61 19.18 -2.33 -12.66
CA ASP A 61 19.52 -3.36 -11.66
C ASP A 61 18.68 -3.24 -10.38
N ASP A 62 17.72 -2.30 -10.36
CA ASP A 62 16.85 -2.11 -9.22
C ASP A 62 15.59 -2.95 -9.40
N SER A 63 15.17 -3.62 -8.33
CA SER A 63 13.89 -4.30 -8.29
C SER A 63 13.26 -4.10 -6.91
N PHE A 64 11.94 -3.96 -6.86
CA PHE A 64 11.24 -3.60 -5.63
C PHE A 64 10.03 -4.50 -5.37
N TYR A 65 9.83 -4.84 -4.11
CA TYR A 65 8.55 -5.32 -3.61
C TYR A 65 7.68 -4.14 -3.20
N LEU A 66 6.38 -4.25 -3.44
CA LEU A 66 5.39 -3.27 -3.02
C LEU A 66 4.37 -3.93 -2.11
N TYR A 67 4.02 -3.23 -1.04
CA TYR A 67 2.91 -3.53 -0.16
C TYR A 67 2.02 -2.30 -0.13
N LEU A 68 0.72 -2.49 -0.40
CA LEU A 68 -0.30 -1.46 -0.36
C LEU A 68 -1.32 -1.86 0.69
N GLU A 69 -1.53 -0.99 1.67
CA GLU A 69 -2.48 -1.23 2.73
C GLU A 69 -3.74 -0.37 2.55
N PHE A 70 -4.88 -1.05 2.56
CA PHE A 70 -6.18 -0.46 2.33
C PHE A 70 -7.08 -0.71 3.53
N ALA A 71 -7.85 0.29 3.91
CA ALA A 71 -9.00 0.23 4.77
C ALA A 71 -9.86 1.46 4.48
N ASP A 72 -11.16 1.25 4.31
CA ASP A 72 -12.03 2.39 4.11
C ASP A 72 -12.38 3.03 5.46
N ILE A 73 -11.89 4.25 5.70
CA ILE A 73 -12.15 4.99 6.94
C ILE A 73 -13.37 5.91 6.85
N VAL A 74 -14.05 5.94 5.70
CA VAL A 74 -15.28 6.71 5.46
C VAL A 74 -16.36 5.74 4.98
N ARG A 75 -17.45 5.59 5.73
CA ARG A 75 -18.55 4.70 5.33
C ARG A 75 -19.15 5.15 3.98
N PRO A 76 -19.07 4.34 2.91
CA PRO A 76 -19.57 4.71 1.60
C PRO A 76 -21.10 4.77 1.57
N VAL A 77 -21.64 5.70 0.78
CA VAL A 77 -23.08 5.82 0.53
C VAL A 77 -23.56 4.53 -0.14
N GLY A 78 -24.60 3.91 0.43
CA GLY A 78 -25.12 2.62 -0.05
C GLY A 78 -24.46 1.37 0.54
N ARG A 79 -23.47 1.52 1.44
CA ARG A 79 -22.83 0.41 2.21
C ARG A 79 -22.14 -0.67 1.36
N GLN A 80 -21.87 -0.41 0.09
CA GLN A 80 -21.07 -1.30 -0.76
C GLN A 80 -19.58 -0.99 -0.60
N PRO A 81 -18.69 -2.00 -0.64
CA PRO A 81 -17.25 -1.75 -0.63
C PRO A 81 -16.81 -0.94 -1.86
N ARG A 82 -15.77 -0.13 -1.70
CA ARG A 82 -15.11 0.52 -2.85
C ARG A 82 -14.18 -0.49 -3.52
N GLN A 83 -14.10 -0.46 -4.85
CA GLN A 83 -13.25 -1.37 -5.61
C GLN A 83 -12.06 -0.62 -6.19
N MET A 84 -10.85 -0.97 -5.75
CA MET A 84 -9.62 -0.30 -6.12
C MET A 84 -8.88 -1.09 -7.20
N GLN A 85 -8.78 -0.55 -8.42
CA GLN A 85 -7.82 -1.06 -9.38
C GLN A 85 -6.45 -0.46 -9.08
N VAL A 86 -5.47 -1.33 -8.88
CA VAL A 86 -4.08 -0.93 -8.81
C VAL A 86 -3.43 -1.12 -10.18
N GLN A 87 -2.60 -0.17 -10.57
CA GLN A 87 -1.68 -0.31 -11.69
C GLN A 87 -0.25 -0.13 -11.21
N MET A 88 0.65 -1.01 -11.64
CA MET A 88 2.08 -0.86 -11.49
C MET A 88 2.70 -0.52 -12.85
N ASN A 89 3.48 0.55 -12.91
CA ASN A 89 4.16 1.01 -14.14
C ASN A 89 3.21 1.12 -15.35
N GLY A 90 1.96 1.53 -15.09
CA GLY A 90 0.91 1.71 -16.09
C GLY A 90 0.21 0.42 -16.54
N GLN A 91 0.50 -0.73 -15.94
CA GLN A 91 -0.18 -2.01 -16.19
C GLN A 91 -1.02 -2.42 -14.99
N ASP A 92 -2.19 -3.03 -15.24
CA ASP A 92 -3.05 -3.54 -14.18
C ASP A 92 -2.30 -4.57 -13.33
N TRP A 93 -2.31 -4.36 -12.01
CA TRP A 93 -1.66 -5.22 -11.04
C TRP A 93 -2.71 -6.03 -10.29
N GLY A 94 -3.04 -7.19 -10.88
CA GLY A 94 -4.10 -8.06 -10.39
C GLY A 94 -5.50 -7.51 -10.61
N ASP A 95 -6.47 -8.22 -10.03
CA ASP A 95 -7.88 -7.83 -10.05
C ASP A 95 -8.15 -6.66 -9.07
N PRO A 96 -9.24 -5.90 -9.27
CA PRO A 96 -9.66 -4.88 -8.32
C PRO A 96 -9.81 -5.41 -6.90
N VAL A 97 -9.34 -4.64 -5.93
CA VAL A 97 -9.38 -4.96 -4.51
C VAL A 97 -10.65 -4.38 -3.89
N ASP A 98 -11.46 -5.22 -3.24
CA ASP A 98 -12.57 -4.78 -2.40
C ASP A 98 -12.03 -4.16 -1.11
N VAL A 99 -12.30 -2.88 -0.89
CA VAL A 99 -11.90 -2.14 0.33
C VAL A 99 -13.13 -1.94 1.21
N HIS A 100 -13.07 -2.52 2.40
CA HIS A 100 -14.19 -2.55 3.34
C HIS A 100 -14.06 -1.48 4.44
N PRO A 101 -15.19 -0.94 4.93
CA PRO A 101 -15.20 0.00 6.04
C PRO A 101 -14.55 -0.57 7.31
N PHE A 102 -13.52 0.11 7.80
CA PHE A 102 -12.79 -0.18 9.05
C PHE A 102 -12.19 -1.59 9.13
N ARG A 103 -11.98 -2.22 7.97
CA ARG A 103 -11.27 -3.50 7.87
C ARG A 103 -10.07 -3.32 6.97
N SER A 104 -8.88 -3.54 7.51
CA SER A 104 -7.65 -3.43 6.73
C SER A 104 -7.33 -4.72 5.98
N ASN A 105 -6.85 -4.57 4.76
CA ASN A 105 -6.31 -5.62 3.92
C ASN A 105 -5.04 -5.14 3.20
N VAL A 106 -4.20 -6.08 2.80
CA VAL A 106 -2.90 -5.78 2.17
C VAL A 106 -2.86 -6.43 0.80
N SER A 107 -2.53 -5.64 -0.22
CA SER A 107 -2.12 -6.15 -1.54
C SER A 107 -0.61 -6.06 -1.64
N TYR A 108 0.07 -7.17 -1.95
CA TYR A 108 1.52 -7.23 -1.93
C TYR A 108 2.08 -8.04 -3.08
N SER A 109 3.31 -7.70 -3.51
CA SER A 109 3.98 -8.43 -4.59
C SER A 109 4.69 -9.68 -4.07
N THR A 110 4.58 -10.78 -4.81
CA THR A 110 5.28 -12.04 -4.49
C THR A 110 6.66 -12.16 -5.15
N SER A 111 6.94 -11.27 -6.11
CA SER A 111 8.22 -11.09 -6.78
C SER A 111 8.56 -9.60 -6.85
N PRO A 112 9.85 -9.24 -6.92
CA PRO A 112 10.23 -7.86 -7.10
C PRO A 112 10.12 -7.48 -8.58
N GLU A 113 9.60 -6.30 -8.86
CA GLU A 113 9.42 -5.81 -10.24
C GLU A 113 10.59 -4.94 -10.66
N THR A 114 10.99 -5.01 -11.93
CA THR A 114 12.04 -4.17 -12.54
C THR A 114 11.44 -3.06 -13.39
N ALA A 115 11.87 -1.80 -13.21
CA ALA A 115 11.47 -0.68 -14.06
C ALA A 115 12.52 0.44 -14.08
N SER A 116 12.60 1.16 -15.20
CA SER A 116 13.45 2.35 -15.33
C SER A 116 13.00 3.49 -14.42
N GLN A 117 11.69 3.62 -14.25
CA GLN A 117 11.05 4.50 -13.27
C GLN A 117 9.88 3.75 -12.67
N TYR A 118 9.79 3.74 -11.33
CA TYR A 118 8.71 3.06 -10.64
C TYR A 118 7.53 3.97 -10.45
N SER A 119 6.35 3.41 -10.62
CA SER A 119 5.11 4.04 -10.19
C SER A 119 4.06 2.99 -9.85
N PHE A 120 3.21 3.35 -8.90
CA PHE A 120 1.90 2.71 -8.81
C PHE A 120 0.82 3.78 -8.85
N SER A 121 -0.35 3.40 -9.34
CA SER A 121 -1.54 4.22 -9.23
C SER A 121 -2.74 3.40 -8.79
N ILE A 122 -3.65 4.06 -8.08
CA ILE A 122 -4.86 3.45 -7.54
C ILE A 122 -6.04 4.30 -7.99
N ARG A 123 -7.04 3.66 -8.58
CA ARG A 123 -8.30 4.30 -8.98
C ARG A 123 -9.49 3.49 -8.48
N SER A 124 -10.58 4.18 -8.13
CA SER A 124 -11.87 3.51 -7.90
C SER A 124 -12.44 3.05 -9.25
N VAL A 125 -12.92 1.81 -9.33
CA VAL A 125 -13.59 1.29 -10.53
C VAL A 125 -15.12 1.28 -10.41
N ASN A 126 -15.65 1.40 -9.19
CA ASN A 126 -17.06 1.63 -8.95
C ASN A 126 -17.34 3.10 -8.55
N THR A 127 -18.57 3.54 -8.75
CA THR A 127 -19.03 4.88 -8.37
C THR A 127 -18.88 5.07 -6.86
N SER A 128 -18.14 6.10 -6.45
CA SER A 128 -17.80 6.41 -5.06
C SER A 128 -17.61 7.92 -4.92
N ASP A 129 -18.19 8.52 -3.88
CA ASP A 129 -18.11 9.98 -3.65
C ASP A 129 -16.67 10.47 -3.43
N GLU A 130 -15.84 9.63 -2.79
CA GLU A 130 -14.45 9.95 -2.44
C GLU A 130 -13.42 9.34 -3.40
N GLY A 131 -13.88 8.53 -4.36
CA GLY A 131 -13.02 7.84 -5.32
C GLY A 131 -12.08 6.83 -4.67
N ALA A 132 -10.79 6.90 -5.04
CA ALA A 132 -9.72 6.01 -4.61
C ALA A 132 -9.32 6.26 -3.14
N VAL A 133 -8.84 5.22 -2.46
CA VAL A 133 -8.36 5.26 -1.07
C VAL A 133 -7.03 4.54 -0.92
N LEU A 134 -6.14 5.07 -0.08
CA LEU A 134 -4.91 4.40 0.35
C LEU A 134 -4.55 4.84 1.77
N ASN A 135 -4.23 3.90 2.65
CA ASN A 135 -3.85 4.21 4.03
C ASN A 135 -2.35 4.36 4.15
N SER A 136 -1.61 3.38 3.64
CA SER A 136 -0.17 3.38 3.64
C SER A 136 0.38 2.50 2.52
N PHE A 137 1.70 2.55 2.34
CA PHE A 137 2.41 1.62 1.48
C PHE A 137 3.84 1.42 2.00
N GLU A 138 4.41 0.25 1.73
CA GLU A 138 5.82 -0.06 1.97
C GLU A 138 6.50 -0.46 0.65
N VAL A 139 7.72 0.03 0.44
CA VAL A 139 8.54 -0.29 -0.75
C VAL A 139 9.86 -0.88 -0.28
N TYR A 140 10.17 -2.09 -0.72
CA TYR A 140 11.41 -2.79 -0.35
C TYR A 140 12.27 -3.05 -1.58
N LYS A 141 13.49 -2.53 -1.61
CA LYS A 141 14.46 -2.82 -2.67
C LYS A 141 15.04 -4.22 -2.48
N ALA A 142 14.94 -5.07 -3.49
CA ALA A 142 15.60 -6.37 -3.49
C ALA A 142 17.10 -6.17 -3.76
N LEU A 143 17.94 -6.78 -2.91
CA LEU A 143 19.39 -6.73 -3.03
C LEU A 143 19.90 -8.05 -3.59
N THR A 144 20.61 -7.99 -4.72
CA THR A 144 21.34 -9.14 -5.24
C THR A 144 22.61 -9.33 -4.44
N VAL A 145 22.64 -10.32 -3.55
CA VAL A 145 23.87 -10.69 -2.84
C VAL A 145 24.74 -11.50 -3.80
N ALA A 146 25.78 -10.88 -4.35
CA ALA A 146 26.86 -11.64 -4.97
C ALA A 146 27.47 -12.53 -3.87
N ARG A 147 27.50 -13.86 -4.07
CA ARG A 147 28.09 -14.82 -3.13
C ARG A 147 29.44 -14.28 -2.62
N SER A 148 29.51 -13.91 -1.35
CA SER A 148 30.79 -13.62 -0.71
C SER A 148 31.60 -14.92 -0.64
N ALA A 149 32.88 -14.84 -0.98
CA ALA A 149 33.82 -15.95 -0.88
C ALA A 149 34.06 -16.29 0.59
N THR A 150 33.22 -17.14 1.17
CA THR A 150 33.48 -17.82 2.46
C THR A 150 33.72 -19.31 2.26
N ASP A 151 34.44 -19.66 1.19
CA ASP A 151 35.21 -20.91 1.09
C ASP A 151 36.70 -20.57 1.12
N ALA A 152 37.15 -19.94 2.21
CA ALA A 152 38.52 -20.12 2.66
C ALA A 152 38.49 -21.24 3.71
N ARG A 153 38.57 -22.48 3.25
CA ARG A 153 38.95 -23.61 4.11
C ARG A 153 40.45 -23.45 4.42
N GLU A 154 40.77 -23.39 5.71
CA GLU A 154 42.12 -23.71 6.21
C GLU A 154 42.49 -25.16 5.87
#